data_AF-A0A972NBX1-F1
#
_entry.id   AF-A0A972NBX1-F1
#
_cell.length_a   1.000
_cell.length_b   1.000
_cell.length_c   1.000
_cell.angle_alpha   90.00
_cell.angle_beta   90.00
_cell.angle_gamma   90.00
#
_symmetry.space_group_name_H-M   'P 1'
#
loop_
_entity.id
_entity.type
_entity.pdbx_description
1 polymer ?
#
loop_
_entity_poly.entity_id
_entity_poly.type
_entity_poly.pdbx_seq_one_letter_code
_entity_poly.pdbx_strand_id
1 'polypeptide(L)'
;MSSWSNGLPSSAIEFREVQARRVEVGNERLTVELMDGRVISVPLAWYPRLWYATPQERAHFEIIGDGTIIHWPDLDEDLSVEGILAGRPSGESPQSLKAWLQARTQASNQ
;
A
#
# COMPACT_ATOMS: atom_id res chain seq x y z
N MET A 1 0.00 -40.69 -40.67
CA MET A 1 0.47 -39.29 -40.73
C MET A 1 -0.73 -38.37 -40.86
N SER A 2 -1.06 -37.60 -39.82
CA SER A 2 -1.73 -36.30 -39.85
C SER A 2 -1.87 -35.84 -38.40
N SER A 3 -0.96 -34.96 -37.99
CA SER A 3 -0.87 -34.32 -36.67
C SER A 3 -1.96 -33.25 -36.54
N TRP A 4 -2.65 -33.21 -35.40
CA TRP A 4 -3.43 -32.05 -34.97
C TRP A 4 -2.97 -31.67 -33.58
N SER A 5 -2.39 -30.46 -33.45
CA SER A 5 -2.55 -29.56 -32.31
C SER A 5 -1.59 -28.39 -32.50
N ASN A 6 -2.03 -27.32 -33.18
CA ASN A 6 -1.47 -26.00 -32.94
C ASN A 6 -1.98 -25.58 -31.56
N GLY A 7 -1.19 -25.84 -30.52
CA GLY A 7 -1.45 -25.30 -29.20
C GLY A 7 -1.49 -23.79 -29.29
N LEU A 8 -2.63 -23.20 -28.94
CA LEU A 8 -2.74 -21.76 -28.71
C LEU A 8 -1.61 -21.38 -27.75
N PRO A 9 -0.78 -20.36 -28.05
CA PRO A 9 0.14 -19.86 -27.04
C PRO A 9 -0.72 -19.39 -25.87
N SER A 10 -0.60 -20.09 -24.74
CA SER A 10 -1.10 -19.61 -23.45
C SER A 10 -0.61 -18.18 -23.35
N SER A 11 -1.51 -17.20 -23.31
CA SER A 11 -1.15 -15.80 -23.15
C SER A 11 -0.15 -15.74 -22.01
N ALA A 12 1.10 -15.38 -22.32
CA ALA A 12 2.07 -15.04 -21.31
C ALA A 12 1.39 -13.95 -20.49
N ILE A 13 1.09 -14.22 -19.23
CA ILE A 13 0.64 -13.19 -18.32
C ILE A 13 1.85 -12.27 -18.20
N GLU A 14 1.86 -11.20 -19.00
CA GLU A 14 2.73 -10.07 -18.76
C GLU A 14 2.29 -9.53 -17.39
N PHE A 15 3.04 -9.89 -16.35
CA PHE A 15 2.91 -9.29 -15.03
C PHE A 15 3.36 -7.84 -15.18
N ARG A 16 2.43 -6.97 -15.60
CA ARG A 16 2.63 -5.54 -15.51
C ARG A 16 2.71 -5.20 -14.04
N GLU A 17 3.81 -4.57 -13.64
CA GLU A 17 3.96 -4.05 -12.28
C GLU A 17 2.78 -3.12 -11.99
N VAL A 18 2.19 -3.29 -10.81
CA VAL A 18 1.01 -2.53 -10.42
C VAL A 18 1.45 -1.23 -9.78
N GLN A 19 1.11 -0.12 -10.43
CA GLN A 19 1.57 1.21 -10.08
C GLN A 19 0.41 2.06 -9.58
N ALA A 20 0.61 2.76 -8.47
CA ALA A 20 -0.31 3.76 -7.97
C ALA A 20 -0.27 5.02 -8.84
N ARG A 21 -1.45 5.48 -9.22
CA ARG A 21 -1.70 6.78 -9.83
C ARG A 21 -2.05 7.83 -8.79
N ARG A 22 -2.91 7.45 -7.84
CA ARG A 22 -3.40 8.33 -6.77
C ARG A 22 -3.68 7.52 -5.52
N VAL A 23 -3.42 8.13 -4.37
CA VAL A 23 -3.70 7.57 -3.05
C VAL A 23 -4.60 8.54 -2.29
N GLU A 24 -5.60 7.99 -1.60
CA GLU A 24 -6.47 8.72 -0.70
C GLU A 24 -6.61 7.95 0.61
N VAL A 25 -6.35 8.62 1.73
CA VAL A 25 -6.45 8.05 3.07
C VAL A 25 -7.61 8.71 3.78
N GLY A 26 -8.71 7.97 3.92
CA GLY A 26 -9.89 8.43 4.66
C GLY A 26 -9.80 8.12 6.15
N ASN A 27 -10.93 8.20 6.85
CA ASN A 27 -11.01 7.84 8.27
C ASN A 27 -10.94 6.32 8.49
N GLU A 28 -11.52 5.54 7.60
CA GLU A 28 -11.68 4.09 7.75
C GLU A 28 -11.06 3.28 6.61
N ARG A 29 -10.64 3.94 5.53
CA ARG A 29 -10.21 3.26 4.30
C ARG A 29 -8.98 3.92 3.70
N LEU A 30 -8.07 3.08 3.21
CA LEU A 30 -7.01 3.45 2.27
C LEU A 30 -7.49 3.08 0.87
N THR A 31 -7.50 4.05 -0.05
CA THR A 31 -7.91 3.85 -1.43
C THR A 31 -6.77 4.20 -2.37
N VAL A 32 -6.45 3.28 -3.27
CA VAL A 32 -5.40 3.44 -4.28
C VAL A 32 -6.02 3.27 -5.65
N GLU A 33 -5.88 4.30 -6.47
CA GLU A 33 -6.17 4.22 -7.89
C GLU A 33 -4.90 3.79 -8.63
N LEU A 34 -5.02 2.77 -9.48
CA LEU A 34 -3.92 2.22 -10.25
C LEU A 34 -3.83 2.84 -11.64
N MET A 35 -2.65 2.81 -12.24
CA MET A 35 -2.40 3.31 -13.61
C MET A 35 -3.22 2.57 -14.68
N ASP A 36 -3.66 1.34 -14.41
CA ASP A 36 -4.52 0.55 -15.31
C ASP A 36 -6.02 0.85 -15.16
N GLY A 37 -6.39 1.83 -14.33
CA GLY A 37 -7.77 2.28 -14.13
C GLY A 37 -8.54 1.52 -13.05
N ARG A 38 -7.94 0.51 -12.40
CA ARG A 38 -8.56 -0.13 -11.23
C ARG A 38 -8.48 0.79 -10.01
N VAL A 39 -9.46 0.64 -9.10
CA VAL A 39 -9.45 1.26 -7.78
C VAL A 39 -9.50 0.16 -6.73
N ILE A 40 -8.50 0.14 -5.85
CA ILE A 40 -8.44 -0.76 -4.70
C ILE A 40 -8.80 0.05 -3.47
N SER A 41 -9.63 -0.51 -2.60
CA SER A 41 -9.94 0.11 -1.33
C SER A 41 -9.93 -0.95 -0.23
N VAL A 42 -9.17 -0.68 0.84
CA VAL A 42 -8.95 -1.60 1.96
C VAL A 42 -9.21 -0.90 3.30
N PRO A 43 -9.54 -1.63 4.39
CA PRO A 43 -9.68 -1.04 5.71
C PRO A 43 -8.38 -0.39 6.19
N LEU A 44 -8.46 0.85 6.68
CA LEU A 44 -7.30 1.58 7.21
C LEU A 44 -6.72 0.89 8.46
N ALA A 45 -7.57 0.19 9.23
CA ALA A 45 -7.17 -0.57 10.41
C ALA A 45 -6.12 -1.67 10.12
N TRP A 46 -5.91 -2.04 8.86
CA TRP A 46 -4.84 -2.96 8.46
C TRP A 46 -3.44 -2.35 8.55
N TYR A 47 -3.33 -1.04 8.64
CA TYR A 47 -2.08 -0.28 8.68
C TYR A 47 -2.08 0.59 9.95
N PRO A 48 -1.68 0.03 11.11
CA PRO A 48 -1.88 0.68 12.41
C PRO A 48 -1.23 2.07 12.53
N ARG A 49 -0.05 2.29 11.92
CA ARG A 49 0.57 3.62 11.95
C ARG A 49 -0.29 4.66 11.24
N LEU A 50 -0.84 4.33 10.06
CA LEU A 50 -1.80 5.19 9.36
C LEU A 50 -3.09 5.39 10.17
N TRP A 51 -3.58 4.35 10.85
CA TRP A 51 -4.76 4.44 11.70
C TRP A 51 -4.60 5.45 12.83
N TYR A 52 -3.44 5.50 13.49
CA TYR A 52 -3.16 6.46 14.57
C TYR A 52 -2.67 7.83 14.07
N ALA A 53 -2.32 7.95 12.80
CA ALA A 53 -1.87 9.21 12.21
C ALA A 53 -2.98 10.26 12.14
N THR A 54 -2.58 11.53 12.25
CA THR A 54 -3.44 12.68 12.00
C THR A 54 -3.78 12.80 10.51
N PRO A 55 -4.85 13.52 10.12
CA PRO A 55 -5.16 13.77 8.71
C PRO A 55 -4.00 14.41 7.94
N GLN A 56 -3.22 15.27 8.58
CA GLN A 56 -2.08 15.96 7.99
C GLN A 56 -0.95 14.98 7.66
N GLU A 57 -0.57 14.13 8.61
CA GLU A 57 0.46 13.11 8.39
C GLU A 57 0.02 12.10 7.33
N ARG A 58 -1.26 11.70 7.32
CA ARG A 58 -1.81 10.82 6.27
C ARG A 58 -1.75 11.44 4.89
N ALA A 59 -1.89 12.76 4.78
CA ALA A 59 -1.82 13.50 3.53
C ALA A 59 -0.36 13.75 3.08
N HIS A 60 0.61 13.62 3.99
CA HIS A 60 2.03 13.77 3.69
C HIS A 60 2.64 12.42 3.31
N PHE A 61 2.54 12.09 2.03
CA PHE A 61 3.15 10.89 1.45
C PHE A 61 3.78 11.17 0.09
N GLU A 62 4.66 10.26 -0.31
CA GLU A 62 5.29 10.25 -1.63
C GLU A 62 5.03 8.91 -2.31
N ILE A 63 4.72 8.95 -3.61
CA ILE A 63 4.68 7.75 -4.44
C ILE A 63 6.05 7.60 -5.07
N ILE A 64 6.77 6.53 -4.73
CA ILE A 64 8.15 6.28 -5.15
C ILE A 64 8.28 4.92 -5.84
N GLY A 65 9.49 4.59 -6.31
CA GLY A 65 9.77 3.31 -6.97
C GLY A 65 8.94 3.12 -8.24
N ASP A 66 8.82 4.17 -9.05
CA ASP A 66 7.98 4.18 -10.26
C ASP A 66 6.52 3.78 -9.98
N GLY A 67 5.96 4.26 -8.87
CA GLY A 67 4.56 3.99 -8.53
C GLY A 67 4.32 2.72 -7.72
N THR A 68 5.36 1.94 -7.40
CA THR A 68 5.18 0.64 -6.72
C THR A 68 5.14 0.73 -5.20
N ILE A 69 5.62 1.83 -4.61
CA ILE A 69 5.69 2.07 -3.17
C ILE A 69 5.03 3.41 -2.82
N ILE A 70 4.32 3.45 -1.70
CA ILE A 70 3.78 4.65 -1.07
C ILE A 70 4.49 4.84 0.27
N HIS A 71 5.22 5.95 0.41
CA HIS A 71 6.05 6.27 1.57
C HIS A 71 5.41 7.40 2.39
N TRP A 72 5.22 7.19 3.70
CA TRP A 72 4.82 8.21 4.66
C TRP A 72 5.99 8.58 5.58
N PRO A 73 6.74 9.66 5.31
CA PRO A 73 7.94 10.01 6.06
C PRO A 73 7.66 10.33 7.54
N ASP A 74 6.56 11.03 7.83
CA ASP A 74 6.19 11.40 9.21
C ASP A 74 5.82 10.18 10.08
N LEU A 75 5.50 9.07 9.43
CA LEU A 75 5.00 7.85 10.07
C LEU A 75 6.04 6.73 10.07
N ASP A 76 7.13 6.88 9.31
CA ASP A 76 8.11 5.82 9.06
C ASP A 76 7.38 4.56 8.54
N GLU A 77 6.52 4.73 7.54
CA GLU A 77 5.71 3.63 6.96
C GLU A 77 5.87 3.59 5.44
N ASP A 78 6.13 2.39 4.92
CA ASP A 78 6.18 2.08 3.50
C ASP A 78 5.17 0.99 3.16
N LEU A 79 4.30 1.26 2.19
CA LEU A 79 3.35 0.28 1.68
C LEU A 79 3.63 -0.02 0.21
N SER A 80 3.73 -1.31 -0.13
CA SER A 80 3.78 -1.71 -1.54
C SER A 80 2.38 -1.78 -2.15
N VAL A 81 2.24 -1.24 -3.36
CA VAL A 81 0.99 -1.27 -4.13
C VAL A 81 0.57 -2.71 -4.44
N GLU A 82 1.54 -3.58 -4.70
CA GLU A 82 1.30 -5.02 -4.85
C GLU A 82 0.77 -5.64 -3.55
N GLY A 83 1.29 -5.25 -2.39
CA GLY A 83 0.82 -5.70 -1.08
C GLY A 83 -0.64 -5.33 -0.84
N ILE A 84 -1.00 -4.09 -1.15
CA ILE A 84 -2.37 -3.59 -1.05
C ILE A 84 -3.29 -4.36 -2.01
N LEU A 85 -2.89 -4.54 -3.27
CA LEU A 85 -3.67 -5.31 -4.25
C LEU A 85 -3.88 -6.77 -3.83
N ALA A 86 -2.88 -7.38 -3.21
CA ALA A 86 -2.95 -8.75 -2.70
C ALA A 86 -3.75 -8.87 -1.39
N GLY A 87 -4.22 -7.75 -0.82
CA GLY A 87 -4.95 -7.73 0.45
C GLY A 87 -4.09 -8.05 1.67
N ARG A 88 -2.79 -7.75 1.62
CA ARG A 88 -1.86 -7.99 2.73
C ARG A 88 -1.93 -6.84 3.74
N PRO A 89 -2.24 -7.11 5.03
CA PRO A 89 -2.15 -6.10 6.08
C PRO A 89 -0.68 -5.79 6.42
N SER A 90 -0.46 -4.75 7.22
CA SER A 90 0.88 -4.43 7.72
C SER A 90 1.49 -5.59 8.51
N GLY A 91 2.81 -5.75 8.40
CA GLY A 91 3.60 -6.67 9.23
C GLY A 91 3.95 -6.10 10.62
N GLU A 92 3.44 -4.92 10.95
CA GLU A 92 3.69 -4.23 12.22
C GLU A 92 3.35 -5.11 13.43
N SER A 93 4.34 -5.34 14.31
CA SER A 93 4.13 -6.09 15.54
C SER A 93 3.55 -5.20 16.66
N PRO A 94 2.81 -5.77 17.63
CA PRO A 94 2.30 -4.99 18.76
C PRO A 94 3.39 -4.26 19.56
N GLN A 95 4.58 -4.85 19.67
CA GLN A 95 5.71 -4.26 20.39
C GLN A 95 6.28 -3.06 19.64
N SER A 96 6.45 -3.18 18.32
CA SER A 96 6.94 -2.10 17.47
C SER A 96 5.95 -0.93 17.46
N LEU A 97 4.64 -1.21 17.34
CA LEU A 97 3.61 -0.18 17.35
C LEU A 97 3.58 0.58 18.67
N LYS A 98 3.70 -0.15 19.79
CA LYS A 98 3.76 0.45 21.12
C LYS A 98 4.97 1.37 21.25
N ALA A 99 6.15 0.95 20.79
CA ALA A 99 7.36 1.78 20.83
C ALA A 99 7.19 3.06 19.99
N TRP A 100 6.64 2.93 18.79
CA TRP A 100 6.35 4.06 17.90
C TRP A 100 5.37 5.07 18.53
N LEU A 101 4.26 4.60 19.12
CA LEU A 101 3.28 5.46 19.81
C LEU A 101 3.90 6.20 21.01
N GLN A 102 4.78 5.54 21.76
CA GLN A 102 5.47 6.14 22.90
C GLN A 102 6.43 7.25 22.47
N ALA A 103 7.22 7.02 21.41
CA ALA A 103 8.15 8.01 20.88
C ALA A 103 7.41 9.29 20.43
N ARG A 104 6.26 9.14 19.76
CA ARG A 104 5.42 10.26 19.31
C ARG A 104 4.86 11.10 20.45
N THR A 105 4.43 10.45 21.53
CA THR A 105 3.89 11.15 22.71
C THR A 105 4.98 11.98 23.39
N GLN A 106 6.22 11.50 23.41
CA GLN A 106 7.35 12.23 23.98
C GLN A 106 7.73 13.44 23.12
N ALA A 107 7.77 13.28 21.79
CA ALA A 107 8.05 14.38 20.86
C ALA A 107 6.99 15.49 20.89
N SER A 108 5.74 15.16 21.23
CA SER A 108 4.64 16.13 21.34
C SER A 108 4.67 16.93 22.66
N ASN A 109 5.40 16.45 23.67
CA ASN A 109 5.49 17.03 25.00
C ASN A 109 6.78 17.84 25.24
N GLN A 110 7.60 18.01 24.20
CA GLN A 110 8.79 18.86 24.18
C GLN A 110 8.51 20.11 23.35
#